data_AF-A0A1N7QYN6-F1
#
_entry.id   AF-A0A1N7QYN6-F1
#
_cell.length_a   1.000
_cell.length_b   1.000
_cell.length_c   1.000
_cell.angle_alpha   90.00
_cell.angle_beta   90.00
_cell.angle_gamma   90.00
#
_symmetry.space_group_name_H-M   'P 1'
#
loop_
_entity.id
_entity.type
_entity.pdbx_description
1 polymer ?
#
loop_
_entity_poly.entity_id
_entity_poly.type
_entity_poly.pdbx_seq_one_letter_code
_entity_poly.pdbx_strand_id
1 'polypeptide(L)'
;MTWNSTLKRSAPLRAKSDRGQGLGQKVAAHLGFLRPLGMKASSVMRSEKHRRNVASLDCVVCGRFGPSQCAHANFGKGLGLKACDSQTFPACPDCHRLHDSGGISKEARRKLEVVYVDRTRAELISRSLWTPEIEAAYRAAYEPLKRAAE
;
A
#
# COMPACT_ATOMS: atom_id res chain seq x y z
N MET A 1 -35.92 -5.82 21.21
CA MET A 1 -35.53 -7.02 20.44
C MET A 1 -34.03 -7.21 20.60
N THR A 2 -33.61 -8.08 21.52
CA THR A 2 -32.19 -8.33 21.83
C THR A 2 -31.66 -9.45 20.93
N TRP A 3 -30.73 -9.11 20.03
CA TRP A 3 -29.99 -10.07 19.22
C TRP A 3 -28.98 -10.80 20.10
N ASN A 4 -29.19 -12.09 20.34
CA ASN A 4 -28.20 -12.95 21.00
C ASN A 4 -27.59 -13.87 19.93
N SER A 5 -26.42 -13.50 19.41
CA SER A 5 -25.67 -14.29 18.42
C SER A 5 -24.51 -14.99 19.11
N THR A 6 -24.76 -16.16 19.69
CA THR A 6 -23.70 -17.11 20.04
C THR A 6 -23.43 -18.04 18.85
N LEU A 7 -22.81 -17.50 17.80
CA LEU A 7 -22.18 -18.33 16.77
C LEU A 7 -20.91 -18.93 17.36
N LYS A 8 -20.98 -20.21 17.77
CA LYS A 8 -19.79 -21.00 18.14
C LYS A 8 -18.96 -21.23 16.87
N ARG A 9 -17.70 -20.79 16.86
CA ARG A 9 -16.73 -21.11 15.80
C ARG A 9 -16.50 -22.63 15.80
N SER A 10 -16.66 -23.27 14.64
CA SER A 10 -16.33 -24.69 14.46
C SER A 10 -14.81 -24.92 14.53
N ALA A 11 -14.41 -26.03 15.14
CA ALA A 11 -13.01 -26.43 15.21
C ALA A 11 -12.46 -26.73 13.80
N PRO A 12 -11.21 -26.37 13.49
CA PRO A 12 -10.63 -26.61 12.18
C PRO A 12 -10.58 -28.12 11.89
N LEU A 13 -11.06 -28.50 10.70
CA LEU A 13 -10.99 -29.86 10.19
C LEU A 13 -9.51 -30.19 9.90
N ARG A 14 -8.86 -30.89 10.85
CA ARG A 14 -7.54 -31.53 10.75
C ARG A 14 -6.33 -30.60 10.86
N ALA A 15 -5.48 -30.85 11.86
CA ALA A 15 -4.14 -30.28 11.92
C ALA A 15 -3.33 -30.77 10.71
N LYS A 16 -2.69 -29.84 9.98
CA LYS A 16 -1.75 -30.19 8.92
C LYS A 16 -0.57 -30.91 9.58
N SER A 17 -0.26 -32.13 9.14
CA SER A 17 0.97 -32.80 9.55
C SER A 17 2.17 -31.93 9.17
N ASP A 18 3.19 -31.90 10.03
CA ASP A 18 4.43 -31.21 9.71
C ASP A 18 5.04 -31.87 8.48
N ARG A 19 5.00 -31.17 7.34
CA ARG A 19 5.58 -31.67 6.11
C ARG A 19 7.04 -31.25 6.14
N GLY A 20 7.93 -32.23 6.30
CA GLY A 20 9.37 -32.02 6.16
C GLY A 20 9.74 -31.41 4.81
N GLN A 21 11.03 -31.11 4.63
CA GLN A 21 11.52 -30.40 3.45
C GLN A 21 11.11 -31.08 2.15
N GLY A 22 10.50 -30.31 1.24
CA GLY A 22 10.16 -30.76 -0.10
C GLY A 22 11.42 -31.05 -0.93
N LEU A 23 11.29 -31.83 -2.01
CA LEU A 23 12.42 -32.19 -2.87
C LEU A 23 13.20 -30.96 -3.36
N GLY A 24 12.52 -29.89 -3.74
CA GLY A 24 13.17 -28.64 -4.16
C GLY A 24 14.00 -27.96 -3.06
N GLN A 25 13.58 -28.07 -1.79
CA GLN A 25 14.36 -27.57 -0.65
C GLN A 25 15.60 -28.43 -0.42
N LYS A 26 15.49 -29.77 -0.55
CA LYS A 26 16.63 -30.69 -0.46
C LYS A 26 17.67 -30.42 -1.55
N VAL A 27 17.21 -30.19 -2.78
CA VAL A 27 18.08 -29.83 -3.92
C VAL A 27 18.75 -28.48 -3.68
N ALA A 28 18.00 -27.46 -3.26
CA ALA A 28 18.56 -26.13 -2.96
C ALA A 28 19.60 -26.17 -1.81
N ALA A 29 19.37 -27.00 -0.79
CA ALA A 29 20.34 -27.24 0.29
C ALA A 29 21.61 -27.89 -0.24
N HIS A 30 21.48 -28.93 -1.07
CA HIS A 30 22.63 -29.62 -1.66
C HIS A 30 23.45 -28.73 -2.59
N LEU A 31 22.79 -27.86 -3.37
CA LEU A 31 23.45 -26.93 -4.29
C LEU A 31 23.92 -25.63 -3.61
N GLY A 32 23.73 -25.45 -2.30
CA GLY A 32 24.14 -24.24 -1.59
C GLY A 32 23.29 -22.98 -1.90
N PHE A 33 22.13 -23.15 -2.54
CA PHE A 33 21.20 -22.06 -2.88
C PHE A 33 19.98 -21.98 -1.95
N LEU A 34 20.02 -22.65 -0.80
CA LEU A 34 18.91 -22.66 0.13
C LEU A 34 18.63 -21.24 0.64
N ARG A 35 17.51 -20.65 0.19
CA ARG A 35 17.02 -19.41 0.79
C ARG A 35 16.58 -19.70 2.23
N PRO A 36 16.94 -18.85 3.20
CA PRO A 36 16.42 -18.98 4.55
C PRO A 36 14.89 -19.01 4.52
N LEU A 37 14.32 -19.89 5.34
CA LEU A 37 12.87 -19.98 5.51
C LEU A 37 12.36 -18.64 6.06
N GLY A 38 11.49 -17.97 5.31
CA GLY A 38 10.95 -16.67 5.68
C GLY A 38 10.16 -16.02 4.56
N MET A 39 9.32 -15.04 4.92
CA MET A 39 8.65 -14.21 3.92
C MET A 39 9.68 -13.34 3.21
N LYS A 40 9.68 -13.39 1.87
CA LYS A 40 10.46 -12.48 1.05
C LYS A 40 10.07 -11.03 1.38
N ALA A 41 11.06 -10.16 1.54
CA ALA A 41 10.83 -8.73 1.70
C ALA A 41 10.04 -8.18 0.48
N SER A 42 9.19 -7.20 0.75
CA SER A 42 8.44 -6.50 -0.29
C SER A 42 9.40 -5.83 -1.28
N SER A 43 9.08 -5.87 -2.58
CA SER A 43 9.83 -5.14 -3.60
C SER A 43 9.60 -3.63 -3.57
N VAL A 44 8.53 -3.20 -2.89
CA VAL A 44 8.17 -1.78 -2.69
C VAL A 44 8.17 -1.42 -1.21
N MET A 45 8.33 -0.12 -0.91
CA MET A 45 8.30 0.37 0.46
C MET A 45 6.93 0.14 1.10
N ARG A 46 6.96 -0.42 2.32
CA ARG A 46 5.77 -0.68 3.14
C ARG A 46 6.02 -0.13 4.55
N SER A 47 5.27 0.89 4.94
CA SER A 47 5.40 1.54 6.26
C SER A 47 4.02 1.90 6.80
N GLU A 48 3.60 1.21 7.86
CA GLU A 48 2.34 1.53 8.54
C GLU A 48 2.37 2.92 9.18
N LYS A 49 3.51 3.29 9.78
CA LYS A 49 3.73 4.63 10.34
C LYS A 49 3.49 5.71 9.29
N HIS A 50 4.04 5.53 8.08
CA HIS A 50 3.83 6.48 6.99
C HIS A 50 2.35 6.57 6.57
N ARG A 51 1.67 5.42 6.39
CA ARG A 51 0.23 5.41 6.05
C ARG A 51 -0.63 6.10 7.11
N ARG A 52 -0.29 5.96 8.40
CA ARG A 52 -0.98 6.65 9.49
C ARG A 52 -0.72 8.15 9.46
N ASN A 53 0.51 8.58 9.19
CA ASN A 53 0.84 10.00 9.01
C ASN A 53 0.02 10.61 7.86
N VAL A 54 -0.06 9.92 6.72
CA VAL A 54 -0.88 10.35 5.58
C VAL A 54 -2.35 10.44 5.96
N ALA A 55 -2.91 9.40 6.60
CA ALA A 55 -4.32 9.40 7.03
C ALA A 55 -4.66 10.53 8.04
N SER A 56 -3.68 11.05 8.78
CA SER A 56 -3.91 12.15 9.72
C SER A 56 -4.10 13.52 9.07
N LEU A 57 -3.81 13.66 7.77
CA LEU A 57 -3.88 14.93 7.05
C LEU A 57 -5.30 15.24 6.54
N ASP A 58 -5.52 16.51 6.20
CA ASP A 58 -6.71 16.96 5.49
C ASP A 58 -6.76 16.37 4.07
N CYS A 59 -7.95 16.29 3.50
CA CYS A 59 -8.15 15.70 2.18
C CYS A 59 -7.47 16.56 1.10
N VAL A 60 -6.47 16.03 0.40
CA VAL A 60 -5.75 16.78 -0.65
C VAL A 60 -6.61 17.04 -1.89
N VAL A 61 -7.68 16.26 -2.06
CA VAL A 61 -8.57 16.31 -3.23
C VAL A 61 -9.59 17.45 -3.10
N CYS A 62 -10.22 17.60 -1.94
CA CYS A 62 -11.31 18.55 -1.73
C CYS A 62 -11.10 19.55 -0.58
N GLY A 63 -10.00 19.45 0.17
CA GLY A 63 -9.69 20.34 1.29
C GLY A 63 -10.47 20.07 2.58
N ARG A 64 -11.30 19.02 2.63
CA ARG A 64 -12.02 18.65 3.86
C ARG A 64 -11.03 18.40 5.00
N PHE A 65 -11.29 19.01 6.16
CA PHE A 65 -10.53 18.78 7.40
C PHE A 65 -10.51 17.30 7.80
N GLY A 66 -9.35 16.85 8.27
CA GLY A 66 -9.06 15.47 8.61
C GLY A 66 -9.71 14.97 9.92
N PRO A 67 -9.46 13.70 10.28
CA PRO A 67 -8.57 12.76 9.59
C PRO A 67 -9.16 12.21 8.28
N SER A 68 -8.30 12.04 7.28
CA SER A 68 -8.63 11.42 6.00
C SER A 68 -8.32 9.91 6.01
N GLN A 69 -8.52 9.26 4.86
CA GLN A 69 -8.02 7.91 4.60
C GLN A 69 -6.73 8.00 3.78
N CYS A 70 -5.81 7.04 3.99
CA CYS A 70 -4.63 6.88 3.16
C CYS A 70 -5.03 6.16 1.86
N ALA A 71 -5.07 6.89 0.75
CA ALA A 71 -5.28 6.34 -0.59
C ALA A 71 -3.93 6.08 -1.28
N HIS A 72 -3.84 5.02 -2.07
CA HIS A 72 -2.68 4.78 -2.94
C HIS A 72 -2.97 5.32 -4.35
N ALA A 73 -1.95 5.86 -5.00
CA ALA A 73 -2.01 6.08 -6.45
C ALA A 73 -2.29 4.75 -7.17
N ASN A 74 -3.11 4.81 -8.22
CA ASN A 74 -3.48 3.65 -9.01
C ASN A 74 -2.44 3.28 -10.06
N PHE A 75 -1.46 4.16 -10.30
CA PHE A 75 -0.30 3.80 -11.10
C PHE A 75 0.50 2.65 -10.46
N GLY A 76 0.86 1.66 -11.27
CA GLY A 76 1.61 0.48 -10.80
C GLY A 76 0.82 -0.51 -9.94
N LYS A 77 -0.45 -0.25 -9.64
CA LYS A 77 -1.34 -1.23 -8.99
C LYS A 77 -1.81 -2.28 -10.00
N GLY A 78 -1.91 -3.52 -9.57
CA GLY A 78 -2.34 -4.64 -10.41
C GLY A 78 -2.74 -5.85 -9.56
N LEU A 79 -3.35 -6.86 -10.18
CA LEU A 79 -3.78 -8.06 -9.47
C LEU A 79 -2.56 -8.75 -8.82
N GLY A 80 -2.55 -8.83 -7.49
CA GLY A 80 -1.44 -9.40 -6.73
C GLY A 80 -0.22 -8.48 -6.54
N LEU A 81 -0.24 -7.25 -7.08
CA LEU A 81 0.83 -6.27 -6.92
C LEU A 81 0.48 -5.25 -5.84
N LYS A 82 1.37 -5.05 -4.88
CA LYS A 82 1.23 -4.04 -3.83
C LYS A 82 1.74 -2.70 -4.34
N ALA A 83 0.97 -1.64 -4.10
CA ALA A 83 1.43 -0.27 -4.33
C ALA A 83 2.47 0.15 -3.28
N CYS A 84 3.40 1.01 -3.69
CA CYS A 84 4.40 1.60 -2.81
C CYS A 84 3.74 2.60 -1.86
N ASP A 85 4.04 2.53 -0.56
CA ASP A 85 3.46 3.47 0.40
C ASP A 85 3.95 4.91 0.22
N SER A 86 5.07 5.14 -0.47
CA SER A 86 5.52 6.50 -0.84
C SER A 86 4.61 7.19 -1.86
N GLN A 87 3.78 6.41 -2.58
CA GLN A 87 2.82 6.92 -3.56
C GLN A 87 1.41 6.94 -2.95
N THR A 88 1.29 7.53 -1.77
CA THR A 88 0.02 7.67 -1.06
C THR A 88 -0.36 9.14 -0.87
N PHE A 89 -1.65 9.39 -0.68
CA PHE A 89 -2.20 10.71 -0.44
C PHE A 89 -3.45 10.65 0.46
N PRO A 90 -3.76 11.72 1.20
CA PRO A 90 -4.94 11.77 2.07
C PRO A 90 -6.19 12.06 1.25
N ALA A 91 -7.21 11.21 1.34
CA ALA A 91 -8.51 11.41 0.73
C ALA A 91 -9.63 11.13 1.73
N CYS A 92 -10.63 12.02 1.81
CA CYS A 92 -11.83 11.73 2.61
C CYS A 92 -12.59 10.52 2.01
N PRO A 93 -13.46 9.83 2.77
CA PRO A 93 -14.13 8.63 2.30
C PRO A 93 -14.83 8.78 0.93
N ASP A 94 -15.43 9.95 0.67
CA ASP A 94 -16.09 10.25 -0.62
C ASP A 94 -15.08 10.33 -1.78
N CYS A 95 -14.00 11.11 -1.61
CA CYS A 95 -12.96 11.27 -2.61
C CYS A 95 -12.18 9.97 -2.84
N HIS A 96 -11.92 9.21 -1.77
CA HIS A 96 -11.23 7.93 -1.85
C HIS A 96 -12.06 6.91 -2.64
N ARG A 97 -13.36 6.80 -2.33
CA ARG A 97 -14.27 5.94 -3.08
C ARG A 97 -14.33 6.35 -4.55
N LEU A 98 -14.48 7.64 -4.85
CA LEU A 98 -14.56 8.15 -6.23
C LEU A 98 -13.27 7.86 -7.02
N HIS A 99 -12.12 8.00 -6.38
CA HIS A 99 -10.82 7.69 -6.97
C HIS A 99 -10.70 6.22 -7.40
N ASP A 100 -11.24 5.31 -6.58
CA ASP A 100 -11.18 3.86 -6.80
C ASP A 100 -12.27 3.31 -7.71
N SER A 101 -13.49 3.85 -7.62
CA SER A 101 -14.68 3.30 -8.31
C SER A 101 -14.72 3.59 -9.82
N GLY A 102 -13.87 4.48 -10.33
CA GLY A 102 -13.88 4.86 -11.74
C GLY A 102 -14.96 5.91 -12.05
N GLY A 103 -14.71 6.72 -13.08
CA GLY A 103 -15.44 7.96 -13.38
C GLY A 103 -14.52 9.03 -13.96
N ILE A 104 -13.21 8.91 -13.68
CA ILE A 104 -12.13 9.69 -14.28
C ILE A 104 -11.36 8.77 -15.24
N SER A 105 -10.97 9.27 -16.42
CA SER A 105 -10.12 8.50 -17.35
C SER A 105 -8.79 8.15 -16.69
N LYS A 106 -8.15 7.08 -17.17
CA LYS A 106 -6.87 6.61 -16.60
C LYS A 106 -5.79 7.68 -16.72
N GLU A 107 -5.76 8.39 -17.84
CA GLU A 107 -4.84 9.47 -18.16
C GLU A 107 -5.07 10.67 -17.22
N ALA A 108 -6.31 11.13 -17.09
CA ALA A 108 -6.64 12.24 -16.20
C ALA A 108 -6.33 11.90 -14.73
N ARG A 109 -6.61 10.65 -14.33
CA ARG A 109 -6.30 10.19 -12.97
C ARG A 109 -4.78 10.19 -12.70
N ARG A 110 -3.94 9.75 -13.64
CA ARG A 110 -2.47 9.78 -13.46
C ARG A 110 -1.94 11.19 -13.24
N LYS A 111 -2.45 12.16 -14.01
CA LYS A 111 -2.12 13.59 -13.85
C LYS A 111 -2.48 14.10 -12.45
N LEU A 112 -3.67 13.74 -11.98
CA LEU A 112 -4.12 14.09 -10.62
C LEU A 112 -3.29 13.40 -9.54
N GLU A 113 -2.99 12.11 -9.70
CA GLU A 113 -2.18 11.34 -8.73
C GLU A 113 -0.79 11.94 -8.54
N VAL A 114 -0.13 12.40 -9.61
CA VAL A 114 1.15 13.13 -9.52
C VAL A 114 1.01 14.34 -8.59
N VAL A 115 -0.02 15.15 -8.80
CA VAL A 115 -0.27 16.36 -8.00
C VAL A 115 -0.59 16.01 -6.54
N TYR A 116 -1.43 15.00 -6.32
CA TYR A 116 -1.84 14.60 -4.96
C TYR A 116 -0.69 14.04 -4.14
N VAL A 117 0.13 13.18 -4.73
CA VAL A 117 1.29 12.63 -4.03
C VAL A 117 2.31 13.72 -3.74
N ASP A 118 2.61 14.60 -4.69
CA ASP A 118 3.61 15.66 -4.50
C ASP A 118 3.17 16.69 -3.44
N ARG A 119 1.88 17.07 -3.43
CA ARG A 119 1.30 17.90 -2.35
C ARG A 119 1.37 17.21 -0.99
N THR A 120 1.09 15.91 -0.93
CA THR A 120 1.20 15.13 0.32
C THR A 120 2.64 15.08 0.81
N ARG A 121 3.60 14.89 -0.09
CA ARG A 121 5.03 14.93 0.22
C ARG A 121 5.41 16.30 0.81
N ALA A 122 5.02 17.40 0.16
CA ALA A 122 5.30 18.75 0.65
C ALA A 122 4.73 18.99 2.06
N GLU A 123 3.49 18.57 2.30
CA GLU A 123 2.85 18.67 3.61
C GLU A 123 3.59 17.87 4.68
N LEU A 124 3.95 16.61 4.40
CA LEU A 124 4.70 15.78 5.34
C LEU A 124 6.12 16.30 5.61
N ILE A 125 6.77 16.93 4.62
CA ILE A 125 8.06 17.61 4.81
C ILE A 125 7.88 18.78 5.78
N SER A 126 6.84 19.60 5.61
CA SER A 126 6.59 20.75 6.50
C SER A 126 6.37 20.33 7.96
N ARG A 127 5.82 19.12 8.17
CA ARG A 127 5.58 18.53 9.50
C ARG A 127 6.76 17.72 10.04
N SER A 128 7.89 17.67 9.34
CA SER A 128 9.05 16.81 9.69
C SER A 128 8.70 15.31 9.80
N LEU A 129 7.69 14.86 9.04
CA LEU A 129 7.22 13.47 9.01
C LEU A 129 7.75 12.69 7.80
N TRP A 130 8.51 13.34 6.91
CA TRP A 130 9.09 12.77 5.70
C TRP A 130 10.55 12.39 5.91
N THR A 131 10.85 11.09 5.97
CA THR A 131 12.20 10.60 6.24
C THR A 131 12.99 10.35 4.95
N PRO A 132 14.34 10.29 5.02
CA PRO A 132 15.18 9.98 3.85
C PRO A 132 14.84 8.64 3.18
N GLU A 133 14.40 7.63 3.95
CA GLU A 133 13.99 6.33 3.42
C GLU A 133 12.70 6.45 2.60
N ILE A 134 11.76 7.29 3.05
CA ILE A 134 10.52 7.58 2.31
C ILE A 134 10.86 8.35 1.03
N GLU A 135 11.77 9.33 1.10
CA GLU A 135 12.24 10.09 -0.07
C GLU A 135 12.89 9.18 -1.13
N ALA A 136 13.75 8.25 -0.72
CA ALA A 136 14.38 7.31 -1.63
C ALA A 136 13.34 6.41 -2.33
N ALA A 137 12.37 5.89 -1.57
CA ALA A 137 11.27 5.10 -2.11
C ALA A 137 10.37 5.92 -3.06
N TYR A 138 10.08 7.17 -2.69
CA TYR A 138 9.34 8.12 -3.51
C TYR A 138 10.02 8.33 -4.85
N ARG A 139 11.31 8.69 -4.88
CA ARG A 139 12.02 8.93 -6.15
C ARG A 139 11.99 7.72 -7.08
N ALA A 140 12.20 6.52 -6.53
CA ALA A 140 12.17 5.29 -7.31
C ALA A 140 10.78 4.99 -7.91
N ALA A 141 9.70 5.25 -7.15
CA ALA A 141 8.34 4.97 -7.58
C ALA A 141 7.66 6.12 -8.36
N TYR A 142 8.12 7.35 -8.16
CA TYR A 142 7.54 8.56 -8.76
C TYR A 142 7.96 8.75 -10.21
N GLU A 143 9.20 8.44 -10.58
CA GLU A 143 9.70 8.65 -11.93
C GLU A 143 8.85 7.96 -13.02
N PRO A 144 8.44 6.68 -12.88
CA PRO A 144 7.56 6.06 -13.86
C PRO A 144 6.12 6.61 -13.83
N LEU A 145 5.63 7.02 -12.66
CA LEU A 145 4.31 7.65 -12.52
C LEU A 145 4.28 8.98 -13.27
N LYS A 146 5.31 9.82 -13.09
CA LYS A 146 5.45 11.11 -13.73
C LYS A 146 5.48 10.98 -15.25
N ARG A 147 6.33 10.09 -15.78
CA ARG A 147 6.41 9.83 -17.24
C ARG A 147 5.11 9.33 -17.85
N ALA A 148 4.27 8.64 -17.07
CA ALA A 148 2.98 8.15 -17.54
C ALA A 148 1.86 9.20 -17.44
N ALA A 149 2.11 10.31 -16.75
CA ALA A 149 1.20 11.44 -16.59
C ALA A 149 1.48 12.57 -17.58
N GLU A 150 2.71 12.67 -18.10
CA GLU A 150 3.10 13.49 -19.26
C GLU A 150 2.42 12.99 -20.54
#